data_AF-A0A851MV95-F1
#
_entry.id   AF-A0A851MV95-F1
#
_cell.length_a   1.000
_cell.length_b   1.000
_cell.length_c   1.000
_cell.angle_alpha   90.00
_cell.angle_beta   90.00
_cell.angle_gamma   90.00
#
_symmetry.space_group_name_H-M   'P 1'
#
loop_
_entity.id
_entity.type
_entity.pdbx_description
1 polymer ?
#
loop_
_entity_poly.entity_id
_entity_poly.type
_entity_poly.pdbx_seq_one_letter_code
_entity_poly.pdbx_strand_id
1 'polypeptide(L)' 'VITTRLTKACLINPRQREFIKSTGCSKNLSLLQLLFYNVQKEHRQLRLVFVDIVKAFDAVNHQHILMGLK' A
#
# COMPACT_ATOMS: atom_id res chain seq x y z
N VAL A 1 9.47 15.71 1.56
CA VAL A 1 9.64 15.87 3.04
C VAL A 1 9.17 14.63 3.81
N ILE A 2 7.92 14.17 3.66
CA ILE A 2 7.37 13.03 4.43
C ILE A 2 8.15 11.72 4.19
N THR A 3 8.41 11.35 2.93
CA THR A 3 9.22 10.16 2.59
C THR A 3 10.55 10.12 3.31
N THR A 4 11.31 11.22 3.27
CA THR A 4 12.64 11.31 3.89
C THR A 4 12.57 11.08 5.40
N ARG A 5 11.51 11.56 6.06
CA ARG A 5 11.30 11.35 7.49
C ARG A 5 10.95 9.90 7.80
N LEU A 6 10.02 9.31 7.04
CA LEU A 6 9.62 7.90 7.19
C LEU A 6 10.79 6.94 6.95
N THR A 7 11.59 7.15 5.90
CA THR A 7 12.74 6.27 5.59
C THR A 7 13.81 6.30 6.67
N LYS A 8 13.96 7.43 7.39
CA LYS A 8 14.87 7.53 8.54
C LYS A 8 14.31 6.89 9.81
N ALA A 9 12.98 6.86 9.94
CA ALA A 9 12.29 6.47 11.16
C ALA A 9 12.00 4.96 11.23
N CYS A 10 11.77 4.30 10.09
CA CYS A 10 11.43 2.89 10.04
C CYS A 10 11.74 2.26 8.69
N LEU A 11 11.85 0.92 8.66
CA LEU A 11 11.93 0.15 7.41
C LEU A 11 10.59 0.25 6.65
N ILE A 12 10.64 0.79 5.43
CA ILE A 12 9.45 0.89 4.59
C ILE A 12 9.35 -0.33 3.70
N ASN A 13 8.15 -0.91 3.60
CA ASN A 13 7.89 -1.99 2.67
C ASN A 13 8.11 -1.52 1.23
N PRO A 14 8.96 -2.19 0.43
CA PRO A 14 9.21 -1.81 -0.97
C PRO A 14 7.96 -1.80 -1.87
N ARG A 15 6.88 -2.47 -1.44
CA ARG A 15 5.58 -2.51 -2.15
C ARG A 15 4.63 -1.39 -1.73
N GLN A 16 4.91 -0.67 -0.65
CA GLN A 16 4.13 0.52 -0.27
C GLN A 16 4.24 1.56 -1.39
N ARG A 17 3.12 2.13 -1.85
CA ARG A 17 3.14 3.12 -2.94
C ARG A 17 2.98 4.55 -2.47
N GLU A 18 2.42 4.74 -1.29
CA GLU A 18 2.26 6.05 -0.67
C GLU A 18 3.42 6.39 0.27
N PHE A 19 3.67 7.67 0.43
CA PHE A 19 4.74 8.21 1.28
C PHE A 19 6.16 7.73 0.95
N ILE A 20 6.38 7.15 -0.24
CA ILE A 20 7.72 6.81 -0.76
C ILE A 20 8.03 7.51 -2.08
N LYS A 21 9.32 7.62 -2.41
CA LYS A 21 9.80 8.16 -3.69
C LYS A 21 9.70 7.08 -4.78
N SER A 22 8.48 6.71 -5.14
CA SER A 22 8.17 5.69 -6.16
C SER A 22 7.32 6.29 -7.27
N THR A 23 7.32 5.61 -8.42
CA THR A 23 6.20 5.70 -9.37
C THR A 23 4.92 5.43 -8.57
N GLY A 24 3.96 6.35 -8.54
CA GLY A 24 2.77 6.25 -7.68
C GLY A 24 1.87 5.04 -7.98
N CYS A 25 0.56 5.20 -7.81
CA CYS A 25 -0.38 4.08 -7.93
C CYS A 25 -0.62 3.58 -9.37
N SER A 26 -0.04 4.22 -10.40
CA SER A 26 -0.24 3.83 -11.80
C SER A 26 0.14 2.37 -12.07
N LYS A 27 1.25 1.88 -11.51
CA LYS A 27 1.65 0.46 -11.64
C LYS A 27 0.63 -0.51 -11.05
N ASN A 28 0.01 -0.14 -9.92
CA ASN A 28 -1.00 -0.98 -9.28
C ASN A 28 -2.26 -1.05 -10.14
N LEU A 29 -2.67 0.07 -10.75
CA LEU A 29 -3.79 0.13 -11.68
C LEU A 29 -3.54 -0.70 -12.94
N SER A 30 -2.37 -0.55 -13.57
CA SER A 30 -2.01 -1.35 -14.75
C SER A 30 -1.99 -2.84 -14.44
N LEU A 31 -1.48 -3.23 -13.26
CA LEU A 31 -1.49 -4.63 -12.81
C LEU A 31 -2.92 -5.14 -12.62
N LEU A 32 -3.79 -4.36 -11.96
CA LEU A 32 -5.18 -4.73 -11.75
C LEU A 32 -5.94 -4.88 -13.09
N GLN A 33 -5.71 -3.98 -14.04
CA GLN A 33 -6.27 -4.06 -15.40
C GLN A 33 -5.80 -5.33 -16.12
N LEU A 34 -4.52 -5.67 -16.03
CA LEU A 34 -3.98 -6.90 -16.62
C LEU A 34 -4.60 -8.15 -15.98
N LEU A 35 -4.79 -8.16 -14.66
CA LEU A 35 -5.46 -9.26 -13.96
C LEU A 35 -6.89 -9.44 -14.47
N PHE A 36 -7.66 -8.35 -14.62
CA PHE A 36 -9.01 -8.42 -15.20
C PHE A 36 -9.01 -8.96 -16.63
N TYR A 37 -8.10 -8.46 -17.47
CA TYR A 37 -7.99 -8.92 -18.85
C TYR A 37 -7.69 -10.42 -18.93
N ASN A 38 -6.73 -10.92 -18.15
CA ASN A 38 -6.37 -12.34 -18.17
C ASN A 38 -7.49 -13.24 -17.65
N VAL A 39 -8.18 -12.81 -16.59
CA VAL A 39 -9.31 -13.56 -16.01
C VAL A 39 -10.47 -13.67 -17.01
N GLN A 40 -10.77 -12.59 -17.74
CA GLN A 40 -11.75 -12.61 -18.83
C GLN A 40 -11.32 -13.54 -19.96
N LYS A 41 -10.06 -13.44 -20.41
CA LYS A 41 -9.51 -14.28 -21.49
C LYS A 41 -9.50 -15.77 -21.15
N GLU A 42 -9.20 -16.12 -19.91
CA GLU A 42 -9.09 -17.51 -19.45
C GLU A 42 -10.42 -18.08 -18.91
N HIS A 43 -11.51 -17.30 -18.91
CA HIS A 43 -12.80 -17.65 -18.30
C HIS A 43 -12.66 -18.14 -16.84
N ARG A 44 -11.78 -17.51 -16.08
CA ARG A 44 -11.53 -17.83 -14.66
C ARG A 44 -12.29 -16.88 -13.75
N GLN A 45 -12.32 -17.20 -12.46
CA GLN A 45 -12.86 -16.30 -11.43
C GLN A 45 -11.71 -15.55 -10.74
N LEU A 46 -11.90 -14.25 -10.54
CA LEU A 46 -11.05 -13.41 -9.69
C LEU A 46 -11.83 -12.99 -8.45
N ARG A 47 -11.23 -13.19 -7.28
CA ARG A 47 -11.76 -12.67 -6.01
C ARG A 47 -10.89 -11.50 -5.55
N LEU A 48 -11.53 -10.37 -5.27
CA LEU A 48 -10.89 -9.16 -4.77
C LEU A 48 -11.43 -8.83 -3.39
N VAL A 49 -10.53 -8.45 -2.49
CA VAL A 49 -10.88 -7.97 -1.15
C VAL A 49 -10.33 -6.55 -1.04
N PHE A 50 -11.23 -5.60 -0.82
CA PHE A 50 -10.88 -4.22 -0.49
C PHE A 50 -10.83 -4.10 1.02
N VAL A 51 -9.71 -3.60 1.54
CA VAL A 51 -9.48 -3.39 2.98
C VAL A 51 -9.24 -1.91 3.17
N ASP A 52 -9.92 -1.31 4.15
CA ASP A 52 -9.74 0.07 4.55
C ASP A 52 -9.65 0.18 6.08
N ILE A 53 -8.94 1.19 6.56
CA ILE A 53 -8.73 1.46 7.98
C ILE A 53 -9.39 2.79 8.33
N VAL A 54 -10.48 2.72 9.09
CA VAL A 54 -11.23 3.90 9.53
C VAL A 54 -10.33 4.80 10.38
N LYS A 55 -10.24 6.08 10.01
CA LYS A 55 -9.44 7.11 10.71
C LYS A 55 -8.01 6.65 10.96
N ALA A 56 -7.34 6.13 9.93
CA ALA A 56 -6.01 5.51 10.03
C ALA A 56 -4.93 6.37 10.70
N PHE A 57 -5.07 7.70 10.76
CA PHE A 57 -4.14 8.58 11.48
C PHE A 57 -4.54 8.81 12.95
N ASP A 58 -5.83 8.82 13.28
CA ASP A 58 -6.33 9.05 14.64
C ASP A 58 -6.40 7.76 15.46
N ALA A 59 -6.60 6.62 14.79
CA ALA A 59 -6.78 5.31 15.41
C ALA A 59 -5.45 4.65 15.82
N VAL A 60 -4.30 5.27 15.55
CA VAL A 60 -2.99 4.68 15.86
C VAL A 60 -2.68 4.88 17.34
N ASN A 61 -2.51 3.78 18.07
CA ASN A 61 -2.03 3.83 19.45
C ASN A 61 -0.58 4.34 19.48
N HIS A 62 -0.30 5.32 20.35
CA HIS A 62 1.03 5.88 20.61
C HIS A 62 2.10 4.81 20.90
N GLN A 63 1.73 3.71 21.58
CA GLN A 63 2.65 2.60 21.84
C GLN A 63 3.13 1.95 20.53
N HIS A 64 2.26 1.79 19.53
CA HIS A 64 2.65 1.24 18.22
C HIS A 64 3.56 2.20 17.45
N ILE A 65 3.34 3.51 17.58
CA ILE A 65 4.25 4.52 16.98
C ILE A 65 5.63 4.38 17.60
N LEU A 66 5.73 4.32 18.94
CA LEU A 66 7.01 4.17 19.64
C LEU A 66 7.73 2.86 19.29
N MET A 67 6.98 1.77 19.09
CA MET A 67 7.56 0.49 18.63
C MET A 67 8.14 0.59 17.23
N GLY A 68 7.47 1.29 16.31
CA GLY A 68 7.94 1.45 14.93
C GLY A 68 9.14 2.40 14.76
N LEU A 69 9.45 3.21 15.79
CA LEU A 69 10.59 4.14 15.81
C LEU A 69 11.87 3.55 16.43
N LYS A 70 11.80 2.37 17.04
CA LYS A 70 12.96 1.64 17.59
C LYS A 70 13.61 0.77 16.53
#